data_AF-A0A0F7FZ72-F1
#
_entry.id   AF-A0A0F7FZ72-F1
#
_cell.length_a   1.000
_cell.length_b   1.000
_cell.length_c   1.000
_cell.angle_alpha   90.00
_cell.angle_beta   90.00
_cell.angle_gamma   90.00
#
_symmetry.space_group_name_H-M   'P 1'
#
loop_
_entity.id
_entity.type
_entity.pdbx_description
1 polymer ?
#
loop_
_entity_poly.entity_id
_entity_poly.type
_entity_poly.pdbx_seq_one_letter_code
_entity_poly.pdbx_strand_id
1 'polypeptide(L)'
;MIVYLIIAAEIAFWVVLAAGLAVRYGLRRPRVGGALLLCVPLIDVLLLTATVLDLRGGAEPAMSHALAVLYLGFTVGYGHYLIHWADGWAAHRWGGAPRPAKPPRYGWARARHEWWLWRMTLVGMGLSLVVAQLMLWLIDRPAAAEPLRGAQWAAVRILGIHGIIALSYTIWRKNPPVSAAPAAERRETPVG
;
A
#
# COMPACT_ATOMS: atom_id res chain seq x y z
N MET A 1 18.56 -6.78 17.50
CA MET A 1 17.30 -7.43 17.92
C MET A 1 16.09 -6.97 17.11
N ILE A 2 16.08 -5.75 16.58
CA ILE A 2 14.98 -5.21 15.75
C ILE A 2 14.59 -6.03 14.51
N VAL A 3 15.53 -6.74 13.86
CA VAL A 3 15.19 -7.62 12.72
C VAL A 3 14.18 -8.69 13.13
N TYR A 4 14.33 -9.25 14.34
CA TYR A 4 13.35 -10.20 14.89
C TYR A 4 12.01 -9.52 15.20
N LEU A 5 12.00 -8.26 15.62
CA LEU A 5 10.76 -7.50 15.82
C LEU A 5 10.05 -7.21 14.50
N ILE A 6 10.78 -6.85 13.44
CA ILE A 6 10.23 -6.67 12.10
C ILE A 6 9.65 -7.99 11.60
N ILE A 7 10.39 -9.10 11.73
CA ILE A 7 9.91 -10.42 11.32
C ILE A 7 8.68 -10.83 12.14
N ALA A 8 8.69 -10.62 13.45
CA ALA A 8 7.55 -10.93 14.32
C ALA A 8 6.32 -10.07 13.98
N ALA A 9 6.52 -8.79 13.68
CA ALA A 9 5.44 -7.90 13.25
C ALA A 9 4.88 -8.32 11.88
N GLU A 10 5.74 -8.71 10.94
CA GLU A 10 5.32 -9.23 9.64
C GLU A 10 4.51 -10.53 9.80
N ILE A 11 4.97 -11.45 10.64
CA ILE A 11 4.24 -12.69 10.95
C ILE A 11 2.89 -12.36 11.61
N ALA A 12 2.86 -11.48 12.61
CA ALA A 12 1.64 -11.07 13.30
C ALA A 12 0.65 -10.41 12.33
N PHE A 13 1.13 -9.55 11.43
CA PHE A 13 0.35 -8.93 10.37
C PHE A 13 -0.32 -9.99 9.49
N TRP A 14 0.47 -10.94 8.95
CA TRP A 14 -0.08 -11.98 8.06
C TRP A 14 -1.06 -12.90 8.79
N VAL A 15 -0.78 -13.24 10.05
CA VAL A 15 -1.67 -14.05 10.89
C VAL A 15 -3.00 -13.33 11.13
N VAL A 16 -2.96 -12.05 11.53
CA VAL A 16 -4.18 -11.25 11.78
C VAL A 16 -4.97 -11.03 10.50
N LEU A 17 -4.29 -10.75 9.38
CA LEU A 17 -4.91 -10.59 8.07
C LEU A 17 -5.62 -11.89 7.66
N ALA A 18 -4.92 -13.02 7.69
CA ALA A 18 -5.48 -14.33 7.34
C ALA A 18 -6.64 -14.72 8.26
N ALA A 19 -6.52 -14.49 9.57
CA ALA A 19 -7.59 -14.75 10.55
C ALA A 19 -8.81 -13.86 10.30
N GLY A 20 -8.61 -12.56 10.05
CA GLY A 20 -9.69 -11.62 9.74
C GLY A 20 -10.47 -12.02 8.48
N LEU A 21 -9.75 -12.42 7.42
CA LEU A 21 -10.34 -12.94 6.18
C LEU A 21 -11.06 -14.28 6.40
N ALA A 22 -10.46 -15.22 7.14
CA ALA A 22 -11.05 -16.52 7.44
C ALA A 22 -12.35 -16.39 8.25
N VAL A 23 -12.38 -15.50 9.24
CA VAL A 23 -13.59 -15.22 10.04
C VAL A 23 -14.65 -14.50 9.21
N ARG A 24 -14.24 -13.57 8.34
CA ARG A 24 -15.16 -12.81 7.48
C ARG A 24 -15.87 -13.71 6.47
N TYR A 25 -15.13 -14.60 5.79
CA TYR A 25 -15.65 -15.40 4.68
C TYR A 25 -16.00 -16.85 5.05
N GLY A 26 -15.19 -17.49 5.90
CA GLY A 26 -15.44 -18.86 6.37
C GLY A 26 -16.57 -18.92 7.40
N LEU A 27 -16.52 -18.05 8.41
CA LEU A 27 -17.53 -17.98 9.48
C LEU A 27 -18.69 -17.01 9.15
N ARG A 28 -18.65 -16.33 7.99
CA ARG A 28 -19.66 -15.34 7.54
C ARG A 28 -19.96 -14.26 8.57
N ARG A 29 -18.97 -13.87 9.39
CA ARG A 29 -19.08 -12.83 10.43
C ARG A 29 -18.32 -11.57 10.01
N PRO A 30 -18.89 -10.71 9.13
CA PRO A 30 -18.16 -9.58 8.56
C PRO A 30 -17.74 -8.53 9.59
N ARG A 31 -18.50 -8.35 10.68
CA ARG A 31 -18.16 -7.40 11.75
C ARG A 31 -16.93 -7.84 12.55
N VAL A 32 -16.82 -9.13 12.86
CA VAL A 32 -15.68 -9.68 13.61
C VAL A 32 -14.43 -9.74 12.74
N GLY A 33 -14.58 -10.14 11.47
CA GLY A 33 -13.47 -10.07 10.50
C GLY A 33 -12.98 -8.64 10.27
N GLY A 34 -13.90 -7.67 10.18
CA GLY A 34 -13.54 -6.24 10.11
C GLY A 34 -12.80 -5.73 11.35
N ALA A 35 -13.24 -6.13 12.55
CA ALA A 35 -12.56 -5.79 13.80
C ALA A 35 -11.14 -6.38 13.87
N LEU A 36 -10.95 -7.62 13.43
CA LEU A 36 -9.62 -8.24 13.32
C LEU A 36 -8.72 -7.48 12.33
N LEU A 37 -9.26 -7.01 11.21
CA LEU A 37 -8.49 -6.20 10.25
C LEU A 37 -8.11 -4.82 10.83
N LEU A 38 -8.84 -4.29 11.81
CA LEU A 38 -8.43 -3.07 12.54
C LEU A 38 -7.27 -3.32 13.52
N CYS A 39 -6.93 -4.57 13.84
CA CYS A 39 -5.73 -4.86 14.65
C CYS A 39 -4.44 -4.67 13.85
N VAL A 40 -4.51 -4.64 12.51
CA VAL A 40 -3.35 -4.38 11.63
C VAL A 40 -2.68 -3.04 11.94
N PRO A 41 -3.36 -1.88 11.91
CA PRO A 41 -2.74 -0.60 12.26
C PRO A 41 -2.28 -0.54 13.72
N LEU A 42 -2.87 -1.34 14.62
CA LEU A 42 -2.40 -1.42 16.00
C LEU A 42 -1.02 -2.09 16.09
N ILE A 43 -0.80 -3.17 15.32
CA ILE A 43 0.51 -3.83 15.20
C ILE A 43 1.56 -2.85 14.66
N ASP A 44 1.21 -2.07 13.65
CA ASP A 44 2.09 -1.05 13.08
C ASP A 44 2.53 0.01 14.11
N VAL A 45 1.58 0.50 14.92
CA VAL A 45 1.89 1.46 16.00
C VAL A 45 2.78 0.84 17.07
N LEU A 46 2.54 -0.42 17.44
CA LEU A 46 3.39 -1.15 18.38
C LEU A 46 4.81 -1.35 17.84
N LEU A 47 4.96 -1.71 16.56
CA LEU A 47 6.26 -1.84 15.90
C LEU A 47 7.02 -0.51 15.90
N LEU A 48 6.35 0.60 15.57
CA LEU A 48 6.97 1.92 15.60
C LEU A 48 7.42 2.29 17.02
N THR A 49 6.56 2.05 18.01
CA THR A 49 6.86 2.33 19.42
C THR A 49 8.07 1.52 19.89
N ALA A 50 8.11 0.23 19.57
CA ALA A 50 9.25 -0.63 19.87
C ALA A 50 10.54 -0.13 19.20
N THR A 51 10.46 0.36 17.96
CA THR A 51 11.60 0.93 17.22
C THR A 51 12.14 2.20 17.90
N VAL A 52 11.26 3.09 18.38
CA VAL A 52 11.68 4.28 19.12
C VAL A 52 12.35 3.91 20.44
N LEU A 53 11.79 2.93 21.16
CA LEU A 53 12.34 2.45 22.42
C LEU A 53 13.71 1.78 22.23
N ASP A 54 13.89 0.98 21.19
CA ASP A 54 15.17 0.31 20.87
C ASP A 54 16.28 1.34 20.59
N LEU A 55 15.99 2.35 19.76
CA LEU A 55 16.95 3.42 19.45
C LEU A 55 17.26 4.31 20.66
N ARG A 56 16.28 4.56 21.54
CA ARG A 56 16.50 5.27 22.80
C ARG A 56 17.29 4.44 23.82
N GLY A 57 17.12 3.13 23.80
CA GLY A 57 17.85 2.17 24.63
C GLY A 57 19.32 2.00 24.26
N GLY A 58 19.79 2.67 23.19
CA GLY A 58 21.18 2.64 22.76
C GLY A 58 21.49 1.57 21.71
N ALA A 59 20.48 1.02 21.04
CA ALA A 59 20.71 0.11 19.91
C ALA A 59 21.50 0.79 18.79
N GLU A 60 22.39 0.02 18.16
CA GLU A 60 23.15 0.44 16.98
C GLU A 60 22.21 0.87 15.84
N PRO A 61 22.30 2.13 15.39
CA PRO A 61 21.49 2.61 14.28
C PRO A 61 21.79 1.85 12.99
N ALA A 62 20.79 1.14 12.50
CA ALA A 62 20.91 0.28 11.33
C ALA A 62 19.84 0.60 10.28
N MET A 63 20.10 0.19 9.04
CA MET A 63 19.18 0.31 7.90
C MET A 63 17.79 -0.29 8.17
N SER A 64 17.69 -1.27 9.07
CA SER A 64 16.42 -1.85 9.51
C SER A 64 15.46 -0.81 10.12
N HIS A 65 15.99 0.19 10.83
CA HIS A 65 15.19 1.25 11.43
C HIS A 65 14.66 2.21 10.35
N ALA A 66 15.49 2.51 9.35
CA ALA A 66 15.10 3.27 8.17
C ALA A 66 13.97 2.54 7.41
N LEU A 67 14.10 1.23 7.25
CA LEU A 67 13.12 0.39 6.57
C LEU A 67 11.80 0.29 7.34
N ALA A 68 11.82 0.26 8.67
CA ALA A 68 10.60 0.26 9.49
C ALA A 68 9.75 1.52 9.25
N VAL A 69 10.38 2.69 9.14
CA VAL A 69 9.68 3.96 8.88
C VAL A 69 9.08 4.01 7.46
N LEU A 70 9.81 3.50 6.46
CA LEU A 70 9.32 3.39 5.09
C LEU A 70 8.17 2.38 4.98
N TYR A 71 8.31 1.23 5.63
CA TYR A 71 7.30 0.18 5.69
C TYR A 71 6.00 0.70 6.30
N LEU A 72 6.09 1.40 7.44
CA LEU A 72 4.91 2.01 8.07
C LEU A 72 4.18 2.97 7.12
N GLY A 73 4.91 3.85 6.45
CA GLY A 73 4.32 4.75 5.48
C GLY A 73 3.67 4.01 4.30
N PHE A 74 4.30 2.95 3.80
CA PHE A 74 3.70 2.08 2.79
C PHE A 74 2.39 1.46 3.29
N THR A 75 2.38 0.89 4.49
CA THR A 75 1.19 0.26 5.07
C THR A 75 0.06 1.27 5.27
N VAL A 76 0.33 2.50 5.67
CA VAL A 76 -0.72 3.53 5.78
C VAL A 76 -1.18 4.03 4.41
N GLY A 77 -0.26 4.27 3.48
CA GLY A 77 -0.58 4.78 2.14
C GLY A 77 -1.37 3.78 1.29
N TYR A 78 -1.02 2.49 1.35
CA TYR A 78 -1.58 1.44 0.51
C TYR A 78 -2.46 0.44 1.27
N GLY A 79 -2.45 0.41 2.59
CA GLY A 79 -3.10 -0.63 3.39
C GLY A 79 -4.60 -0.73 3.12
N HIS A 80 -5.31 0.40 3.09
CA HIS A 80 -6.74 0.40 2.78
C HIS A 80 -7.02 -0.16 1.37
N TYR A 81 -6.20 0.21 0.38
CA TYR A 81 -6.31 -0.31 -0.98
C TYR A 81 -6.06 -1.82 -1.04
N LEU A 82 -4.98 -2.29 -0.39
CA LEU A 82 -4.62 -3.70 -0.34
C LEU A 82 -5.68 -4.54 0.37
N ILE A 83 -6.23 -4.04 1.47
CA ILE A 83 -7.33 -4.70 2.19
C ILE A 83 -8.55 -4.81 1.29
N HIS A 84 -8.98 -3.72 0.63
CA HIS A 84 -10.12 -3.76 -0.29
C HIS A 84 -9.89 -4.69 -1.49
N TRP A 85 -8.67 -4.71 -2.02
CA TRP A 85 -8.29 -5.58 -3.12
C TRP A 85 -8.32 -7.06 -2.70
N ALA A 86 -7.73 -7.40 -1.55
CA ALA A 86 -7.75 -8.74 -0.98
C ALA A 86 -9.19 -9.18 -0.65
N ASP A 87 -9.99 -8.26 -0.12
CA ASP A 87 -11.41 -8.48 0.17
C ASP A 87 -12.21 -8.80 -1.09
N GLY A 88 -12.00 -8.06 -2.19
CA GLY A 88 -12.62 -8.33 -3.47
C GLY A 88 -12.24 -9.70 -4.05
N TRP A 89 -10.98 -10.13 -3.89
CA TRP A 89 -10.55 -11.45 -4.31
C TRP A 89 -11.14 -12.58 -3.45
N ALA A 90 -11.20 -12.38 -2.14
CA ALA A 90 -11.84 -13.32 -1.22
C ALA A 90 -13.34 -13.44 -1.51
N ALA A 91 -14.02 -12.33 -1.76
CA ALA A 91 -15.42 -12.30 -2.17
C ALA A 91 -15.65 -13.02 -3.52
N HIS A 92 -14.73 -12.88 -4.48
CA HIS A 92 -14.80 -13.60 -5.74
C HIS A 92 -14.61 -15.11 -5.54
N ARG A 93 -13.60 -15.52 -4.76
CA ARG A 93 -13.22 -16.93 -4.58
C ARG A 93 -14.20 -17.70 -3.70
N TRP A 94 -14.70 -17.08 -2.63
CA TRP A 94 -15.53 -17.75 -1.61
C TRP A 94 -16.95 -17.22 -1.50
N GLY A 95 -17.23 -16.02 -2.03
CA GLY A 95 -18.54 -15.36 -1.93
C GLY A 95 -19.34 -15.31 -3.24
N GLY A 96 -18.81 -15.85 -4.35
CA GLY A 96 -19.49 -15.82 -5.65
C GLY A 96 -19.56 -14.43 -6.31
N ALA A 97 -18.81 -13.44 -5.80
CA ALA A 97 -18.78 -12.09 -6.38
C ALA A 97 -18.10 -12.10 -7.78
N PRO A 98 -18.37 -11.12 -8.65
CA PRO A 98 -17.66 -10.97 -9.91
C PRO A 98 -16.15 -10.76 -9.71
N ARG A 99 -15.34 -11.12 -10.71
CA ARG A 99 -13.88 -10.94 -10.65
C ARG A 99 -13.53 -9.45 -10.47
N PRO A 100 -12.57 -9.08 -9.60
CA PRO A 100 -12.17 -7.69 -9.40
C PRO A 100 -11.82 -7.01 -10.72
N ALA A 101 -12.34 -5.79 -10.93
CA ALA A 101 -12.14 -5.04 -12.15
C ALA A 101 -10.65 -4.77 -12.41
N LYS A 102 -10.21 -4.97 -13.65
CA LYS A 102 -8.82 -4.70 -14.04
C LYS A 102 -8.57 -3.19 -14.10
N PRO A 103 -7.35 -2.72 -13.79
CA PRO A 103 -7.00 -1.31 -13.92
C PRO A 103 -7.27 -0.80 -15.35
N PRO A 104 -7.74 0.44 -15.52
CA PRO A 104 -7.93 1.02 -16.84
C PRO A 104 -6.62 1.00 -17.62
N ARG A 105 -6.69 0.68 -18.92
CA ARG A 105 -5.52 0.44 -19.77
C ARG A 105 -5.16 1.60 -20.70
N TYR A 106 -6.09 2.51 -20.96
CA TYR A 106 -5.92 3.54 -22.00
C TYR A 106 -6.50 4.90 -21.60
N GLY A 107 -6.03 5.94 -22.29
CA GLY A 107 -6.58 7.30 -22.24
C GLY A 107 -6.60 7.95 -20.85
N TRP A 108 -7.53 8.90 -20.67
CA TRP A 108 -7.70 9.67 -19.44
C TRP A 108 -8.02 8.82 -18.20
N ALA A 109 -8.68 7.67 -18.39
CA ALA A 109 -8.97 6.74 -17.31
C ALA A 109 -7.68 6.15 -16.71
N ARG A 110 -6.67 5.84 -17.55
CA ARG A 110 -5.35 5.39 -17.07
C ARG A 110 -4.64 6.51 -16.31
N ALA A 111 -4.55 7.71 -16.89
CA ALA A 111 -3.87 8.83 -16.26
C ALA A 111 -4.46 9.18 -14.88
N ARG A 112 -5.80 9.22 -14.76
CA ARG A 112 -6.48 9.47 -13.48
C ARG A 112 -6.19 8.37 -12.45
N HIS A 113 -6.11 7.11 -12.88
CA HIS A 113 -5.75 6.00 -12.01
C HIS A 113 -4.31 6.10 -11.50
N GLU A 114 -3.36 6.46 -12.36
CA GLU A 114 -1.97 6.70 -11.96
C GLU A 114 -1.84 7.88 -10.99
N TRP A 115 -2.55 8.97 -11.21
CA TRP A 115 -2.59 10.10 -10.27
C TRP A 115 -3.20 9.71 -8.92
N TRP A 116 -4.19 8.82 -8.92
CA TRP A 116 -4.76 8.28 -7.69
C TRP A 116 -3.77 7.39 -6.93
N LEU A 117 -3.03 6.52 -7.64
CA LEU A 117 -1.94 5.73 -7.06
C LEU A 117 -0.81 6.63 -6.53
N TRP A 118 -0.46 7.68 -7.26
CA TRP A 118 0.54 8.64 -6.82
C TRP A 118 0.13 9.38 -5.55
N ARG A 119 -1.16 9.76 -5.42
CA ARG A 119 -1.69 10.35 -4.17
C ARG A 119 -1.53 9.40 -2.98
N MET A 120 -1.69 8.09 -3.17
CA MET A 120 -1.44 7.12 -2.10
C MET A 120 0.05 7.06 -1.73
N THR A 121 0.94 7.11 -2.72
CA THR A 121 2.38 7.24 -2.48
C THR A 121 2.72 8.52 -1.75
N LEU A 122 2.08 9.64 -2.10
CA LEU A 122 2.26 10.93 -1.43
C LEU A 122 1.89 10.84 0.05
N VAL A 123 0.73 10.23 0.37
CA VAL A 123 0.32 10.01 1.76
C VAL A 123 1.32 9.11 2.48
N GLY A 124 1.68 7.97 1.88
CA GLY A 124 2.58 7.00 2.52
C GLY A 124 3.99 7.54 2.75
N MET A 125 4.61 8.10 1.70
CA MET A 125 5.96 8.67 1.79
C MET A 125 5.97 9.95 2.64
N GLY A 126 4.90 10.76 2.57
CA GLY A 126 4.73 11.92 3.45
C GLY A 126 4.69 11.52 4.92
N LEU A 127 3.96 10.45 5.26
CA LEU A 127 3.95 9.92 6.63
C LEU A 127 5.32 9.39 7.04
N SER A 128 6.02 8.65 6.18
CA SER A 128 7.39 8.20 6.45
C SER A 128 8.32 9.37 6.76
N LEU A 129 8.21 10.49 6.02
CA LEU A 129 9.00 11.69 6.26
C LEU A 129 8.71 12.30 7.64
N VAL A 130 7.43 12.45 7.99
CA VAL A 130 6.99 12.99 9.28
C VAL A 130 7.49 12.09 10.42
N VAL A 131 7.29 10.78 10.31
CA VAL A 131 7.72 9.82 11.34
C VAL A 131 9.23 9.79 11.49
N ALA A 132 9.98 9.75 10.38
CA ALA A 132 11.46 9.83 10.43
C ALA A 132 11.92 11.12 11.11
N GLN A 133 11.28 12.25 10.81
CA GLN A 133 11.60 13.54 11.41
C GLN A 133 11.28 13.59 12.91
N LEU A 134 10.14 13.05 13.32
CA LEU A 134 9.78 12.92 14.73
C LEU A 134 10.77 12.04 15.49
N MET A 135 11.19 10.91 14.90
CA MET A 135 12.19 10.03 15.50
C MET A 135 13.54 10.74 15.66
N LEU A 136 13.99 11.52 14.67
CA LEU A 136 15.20 12.32 14.78
C LEU A 136 15.14 13.29 15.98
N TRP A 137 14.03 14.01 16.15
CA TRP A 137 13.82 14.92 17.29
C TRP A 137 13.70 14.19 18.62
N LEU A 138 13.05 13.02 18.65
CA LEU A 138 12.81 12.25 19.87
C LEU A 138 14.05 11.51 20.36
N ILE A 139 14.91 11.03 19.46
CA ILE A 139 16.09 10.24 19.83
C ILE A 139 17.25 11.15 20.22
N ASP A 140 17.38 12.31 19.55
CA ASP A 140 18.42 13.32 19.82
C ASP A 140 19.85 12.74 19.90
N ARG A 141 20.15 11.75 19.04
CA ARG A 141 21.49 11.15 18.91
C ARG A 141 22.01 11.24 17.48
N PRO A 142 23.24 11.74 17.27
CA PRO A 142 23.79 11.90 15.93
C PRO A 142 23.98 10.57 15.20
N ALA A 143 24.32 9.49 15.90
CA ALA A 143 24.45 8.16 15.31
C ALA A 143 23.13 7.66 14.68
N ALA A 144 21.98 7.98 15.27
CA ALA A 144 20.67 7.57 14.75
C ALA A 144 20.23 8.38 13.53
N ALA A 145 20.93 9.48 13.22
CA ALA A 145 20.49 10.40 12.20
C ALA A 145 20.76 9.90 10.78
N GLU A 146 21.84 9.15 10.56
CA GLU A 146 22.23 8.72 9.22
C GLU A 146 21.20 7.77 8.58
N PRO A 147 20.77 6.67 9.24
CA PRO A 147 19.78 5.77 8.64
C PRO A 147 18.43 6.44 8.42
N LEU A 148 17.99 7.28 9.38
CA LEU A 148 16.71 7.99 9.29
C LEU A 148 16.70 9.04 8.17
N ARG A 149 17.82 9.77 7.95
CA ARG A 149 17.97 10.65 6.79
C ARG A 149 18.02 9.86 5.48
N GLY A 150 18.64 8.68 5.49
CA GLY A 150 18.59 7.74 4.37
C GLY A 150 17.14 7.39 3.98
N ALA A 151 16.30 7.06 4.97
CA ALA A 151 14.87 6.84 4.74
C ALA A 151 14.16 8.06 4.16
N GLN A 152 14.45 9.27 4.66
CA GLN A 152 13.85 10.50 4.14
C GLN A 152 14.19 10.71 2.66
N TRP A 153 15.47 10.54 2.28
CA TRP A 153 15.89 10.65 0.89
C TRP A 153 15.27 9.57 0.00
N ALA A 154 15.15 8.34 0.50
CA ALA A 154 14.47 7.27 -0.21
C ALA A 154 12.99 7.60 -0.45
N ALA A 155 12.28 8.10 0.57
CA ALA A 155 10.87 8.50 0.46
C ALA A 155 10.65 9.59 -0.60
N VAL A 156 11.50 10.63 -0.60
CA VAL A 156 11.45 11.70 -1.62
C VAL A 156 11.73 11.16 -3.02
N ARG A 157 12.73 10.29 -3.18
CA ARG A 157 13.06 9.67 -4.47
C ARG A 157 11.90 8.83 -5.01
N ILE A 158 11.31 7.98 -4.17
CA ILE A 158 10.16 7.14 -4.54
C ILE A 158 8.99 8.03 -4.99
N LEU A 159 8.67 9.06 -4.21
CA LEU A 159 7.60 10.00 -4.52
C LEU A 159 7.85 10.74 -5.85
N GLY A 160 9.08 11.21 -6.07
CA GLY A 160 9.49 11.91 -7.28
C GLY A 160 9.44 11.01 -8.52
N ILE A 161 10.02 9.81 -8.45
CA ILE A 161 10.02 8.84 -9.56
C ILE A 161 8.58 8.46 -9.93
N HIS A 162 7.73 8.15 -8.95
CA HIS A 162 6.35 7.81 -9.23
C HIS A 162 5.57 9.01 -9.79
N GLY A 163 5.89 10.22 -9.35
CA GLY A 163 5.32 11.46 -9.92
C GLY A 163 5.68 11.64 -11.38
N ILE A 164 6.94 11.38 -11.75
CA ILE A 164 7.40 11.41 -13.15
C ILE A 164 6.67 10.36 -13.99
N ILE A 165 6.45 9.15 -13.45
CA ILE A 165 5.69 8.09 -14.14
C ILE A 165 4.25 8.54 -14.37
N ALA A 166 3.56 9.05 -13.35
CA ALA A 166 2.19 9.54 -13.46
C ALA A 166 2.07 10.71 -14.46
N LEU A 167 3.06 11.61 -14.45
CA LEU A 167 3.15 12.71 -15.40
C LEU A 167 3.39 12.20 -16.83
N SER A 168 4.25 11.20 -17.02
CA SER A 168 4.50 10.58 -18.32
C SER A 168 3.23 10.00 -18.93
N TYR A 169 2.38 9.32 -18.15
CA TYR A 169 1.07 8.84 -18.63
C TYR A 169 0.06 9.95 -18.94
N THR A 170 0.27 11.15 -18.39
CA THR A 170 -0.55 12.34 -18.67
C THR A 170 -0.13 13.00 -19.99
N ILE A 171 1.18 13.02 -20.28
CA ILE A 171 1.79 13.62 -21.47
C ILE A 171 1.72 12.65 -22.66
N TRP A 172 2.23 11.42 -22.52
CA TRP A 172 2.20 10.37 -23.54
C TRP A 172 1.00 9.45 -23.37
N ARG A 173 -0.11 9.84 -24.01
CA ARG A 173 -1.36 9.08 -23.96
C ARG A 173 -1.36 7.96 -24.97
N LYS A 174 -1.46 6.71 -24.50
CA LYS A 174 -1.73 5.57 -25.36
C LYS A 174 -3.20 5.52 -25.71
N ASN A 175 -3.50 5.65 -27.01
CA ASN A 175 -4.83 5.43 -27.56
C ASN A 175 -5.15 3.93 -27.56
N PRO A 176 -6.43 3.53 -27.38
CA PRO A 176 -6.84 2.15 -27.55
C PRO A 176 -6.58 1.70 -29.00
N PRO A 177 -6.20 0.43 -29.23
CA PRO A 177 -6.08 -0.11 -30.59
C PRO A 177 -7.41 0.03 -31.34
N VAL A 178 -7.35 0.44 -32.61
CA VAL A 178 -8.50 0.76 -33.48
C VAL A 178 -9.47 -0.43 -33.68
N SER A 179 -9.07 -1.65 -33.32
CA SER A 179 -9.90 -2.86 -33.48
C SER A 179 -11.01 -3.07 -32.43
N ALA A 180 -11.22 -2.13 -31.50
CA ALA A 180 -12.30 -2.18 -30.53
C ALA A 180 -13.52 -1.31 -30.90
N ALA A 181 -13.79 -1.11 -32.20
CA ALA A 181 -15.10 -0.65 -32.65
C ALA A 181 -16.09 -1.82 -32.58
N PRO A 182 -17.29 -1.64 -32.00
CA PRO A 182 -18.25 -2.72 -31.86
C PRO A 182 -18.67 -3.27 -33.24
N ALA A 183 -18.43 -4.56 -33.46
CA ALA A 183 -18.96 -5.32 -34.58
C ALA A 183 -20.48 -5.55 -34.39
N ALA A 184 -21.26 -4.47 -34.41
CA ALA A 184 -22.70 -4.49 -34.18
C ALA A 184 -23.45 -3.66 -35.22
N GLU A 185 -23.28 -4.00 -36.51
CA GLU A 185 -24.31 -3.76 -37.54
C GLU A 185 -23.97 -4.54 -38.83
N ARG A 186 -24.15 -5.86 -38.81
CA ARG A 186 -24.16 -6.69 -40.03
C ARG A 186 -24.94 -7.99 -39.83
N ARG A 187 -26.18 -7.86 -39.39
CA ARG A 187 -27.29 -8.84 -39.35
C ARG A 187 -28.54 -7.96 -39.16
N GLU A 188 -29.57 -7.86 -39.99
CA GLU A 188 -30.15 -8.68 -41.05
C GLU A 188 -30.91 -7.73 -42.01
N THR A 189 -30.79 -7.91 -43.32
CA THR A 189 -31.88 -7.55 -44.24
C THR A 189 -32.46 -8.86 -44.77
N PRO A 190 -33.66 -9.27 -44.35
CA PRO A 190 -34.37 -10.33 -45.07
C PRO A 190 -34.92 -9.70 -46.35
N VAL A 191 -34.39 -10.10 -47.49
CA VAL A 191 -35.04 -9.88 -48.79
C VAL A 191 -36.16 -10.90 -48.88
N GLY A 192 -37.39 -10.43 -48.73
CA GLY A 192 -38.60 -11.08 -49.25
C GLY A 192 -38.97 -10.48 -50.58
#